data_AF-A0AAN7TFI7-F1
#
_entry.id   AF-A0AAN7TFI7-F1
#
_cell.length_a   1.000
_cell.length_b   1.000
_cell.length_c   1.000
_cell.angle_alpha   90.00
_cell.angle_beta   90.00
_cell.angle_gamma   90.00
#
_symmetry.space_group_name_H-M   'P 1'
#
loop_
_entity.id
_entity.type
_entity.pdbx_description
1 polymer ?
#
loop_
_entity_poly.entity_id
_entity_poly.type
_entity_poly.pdbx_seq_one_letter_code
_entity_poly.pdbx_strand_id
1 'polypeptide(L)'
;MNRSRSRWPRPPRNHYSGPSYRPTRDTQGAGVNVPNIEQVVPGANVSIVLKADQPTGREVQGVVQDLLTRGNHPRGIKVRLQDGRVGRVQRMASAAITPATFGASSVTAATTQPAPSRPNRILRMETDARLYDEEFPSAPPPRSFGDYFPPEPKRSDVIPAPEQATFSSATAKCPICGTFEGDEIAVSRHVEEHLT
;
A
#
# COMPACT_ATOMS: atom_id res chain seq x y z
N MET A 1 -38.84 24.51 29.76
CA MET A 1 -39.04 24.73 28.31
C MET A 1 -38.30 23.62 27.54
N ASN A 2 -39.02 22.57 27.12
CA ASN A 2 -38.45 21.38 26.49
C ASN A 2 -38.68 21.44 24.97
N ARG A 3 -37.61 21.57 24.16
CA ARG A 3 -37.71 21.73 22.70
C ARG A 3 -37.86 20.36 22.03
N SER A 4 -39.03 20.12 21.46
CA SER A 4 -39.43 18.96 20.66
C SER A 4 -38.50 18.76 19.46
N ARG A 5 -37.72 17.67 19.46
CA ARG A 5 -36.94 17.22 18.30
C ARG A 5 -37.88 16.73 17.20
N SER A 6 -37.78 17.38 16.05
CA SER A 6 -38.46 17.09 14.79
C SER A 6 -38.26 15.64 14.35
N ARG A 7 -39.34 14.85 14.42
CA ARG A 7 -39.41 13.49 13.92
C ARG A 7 -39.85 13.53 12.46
N TRP A 8 -38.90 13.62 11.55
CA TRP A 8 -39.19 13.46 10.12
C TRP A 8 -39.64 12.02 9.84
N PRO A 9 -40.77 11.79 9.14
CA PRO A 9 -41.22 10.45 8.82
C PRO A 9 -40.28 9.78 7.82
N ARG A 10 -39.96 8.51 8.05
CA ARG A 10 -39.15 7.68 7.15
C ARG A 10 -39.95 7.41 5.86
N PRO A 11 -39.35 7.57 4.66
CA PRO A 11 -40.03 7.22 3.42
C PRO A 11 -40.27 5.70 3.34
N PRO A 12 -41.33 5.25 2.65
CA PRO A 12 -41.64 3.83 2.52
C PRO A 12 -40.57 3.09 1.73
N ARG A 13 -40.27 1.87 2.18
CA ARG A 13 -39.26 0.98 1.58
C ARG A 13 -39.77 0.49 0.23
N ASN A 14 -39.28 1.08 -0.84
CA ASN A 14 -39.62 0.67 -2.20
C ASN A 14 -39.05 -0.73 -2.47
N HIS A 15 -39.92 -1.73 -2.61
CA HIS A 15 -39.56 -3.10 -3.00
C HIS A 15 -39.44 -3.19 -4.53
N TYR A 16 -38.43 -2.54 -5.12
CA TYR A 16 -38.06 -2.80 -6.51
C TYR A 16 -37.20 -4.07 -6.57
N SER A 17 -37.83 -5.18 -6.94
CA SER A 17 -37.17 -6.44 -7.29
C SER A 17 -36.52 -6.32 -8.68
N GLY A 18 -35.44 -5.53 -8.76
CA GLY A 18 -34.56 -5.55 -9.93
C GLY A 18 -33.64 -6.77 -9.90
N PRO A 19 -33.36 -7.44 -11.04
CA PRO A 19 -32.34 -8.47 -11.09
C PRO A 19 -31.02 -7.89 -10.61
N SER A 20 -30.56 -8.37 -9.45
CA SER A 20 -29.23 -8.05 -8.96
C SER A 20 -28.23 -8.82 -9.82
N TYR A 21 -27.88 -8.25 -10.98
CA TYR A 21 -26.59 -8.50 -11.61
C TYR A 21 -25.52 -7.94 -10.66
N ARG A 22 -25.29 -8.64 -9.54
CA ARG A 22 -23.97 -8.64 -8.93
C ARG A 22 -23.11 -9.34 -9.97
N PRO A 23 -22.17 -8.66 -10.62
CA PRO A 23 -21.19 -9.38 -11.40
C PRO A 23 -20.58 -10.37 -10.43
N THR A 24 -20.81 -11.67 -10.65
CA THR A 24 -19.94 -12.67 -10.07
C THR A 24 -18.58 -12.26 -10.59
N ARG A 25 -17.75 -11.75 -9.68
CA ARG A 25 -16.36 -11.50 -9.97
C ARG A 25 -15.78 -12.89 -10.14
N ASP A 26 -15.91 -13.41 -11.34
CA ASP A 26 -15.12 -14.51 -11.87
C ASP A 26 -13.72 -13.92 -12.14
N THR A 27 -13.15 -13.26 -11.13
CA THR A 27 -11.77 -12.83 -11.11
C THR A 27 -10.98 -14.08 -10.77
N GLN A 28 -10.90 -15.00 -11.72
CA GLN A 28 -9.79 -15.94 -11.82
C GLN A 28 -8.56 -15.14 -12.28
N GLY A 29 -8.21 -14.10 -11.53
CA GLY A 29 -6.89 -13.53 -11.60
C GLY A 29 -5.98 -14.57 -10.98
N ALA A 30 -5.19 -15.24 -11.83
CA ALA A 30 -4.12 -16.17 -11.51
C ALA A 30 -3.79 -16.18 -10.01
N GLY A 31 -4.48 -17.06 -9.26
CA GLY A 31 -4.36 -17.10 -7.81
C GLY A 31 -2.94 -17.51 -7.47
N VAL A 32 -2.11 -16.54 -7.06
CA VAL A 32 -0.81 -16.83 -6.49
C VAL A 32 -1.09 -17.64 -5.24
N ASN A 33 -0.83 -18.94 -5.30
CA ASN A 33 -1.00 -19.83 -4.16
C ASN A 33 0.08 -19.47 -3.15
N VAL A 34 -0.30 -18.65 -2.17
CA VAL A 34 0.56 -18.28 -1.07
C VAL A 34 0.70 -19.51 -0.16
N PRO A 35 1.93 -20.00 0.08
CA PRO A 35 2.14 -21.18 0.89
C PRO A 35 1.65 -20.98 2.33
N ASN A 36 1.13 -22.06 2.91
CA ASN A 36 0.68 -22.14 4.30
C ASN A 36 1.91 -22.20 5.24
N ILE A 37 1.76 -21.74 6.48
CA ILE A 37 2.83 -21.75 7.49
C ILE A 37 3.37 -23.14 7.75
N GLU A 38 2.53 -24.16 7.65
CA GLU A 38 2.92 -25.57 7.81
C GLU A 38 3.86 -26.05 6.70
N GLN A 39 3.81 -25.43 5.52
CA GLN A 39 4.68 -25.78 4.39
C GLN A 39 6.05 -25.12 4.47
N VAL A 40 6.15 -24.00 5.20
CA VAL A 40 7.40 -23.22 5.31
C VAL A 40 8.12 -23.64 6.59
N VAL A 41 9.10 -24.53 6.45
CA VAL A 41 9.93 -25.04 7.55
C VAL A 41 11.30 -24.35 7.50
N PRO A 42 11.95 -24.03 8.65
CA PRO A 42 13.35 -23.60 8.64
C PRO A 42 14.22 -24.63 7.91
N GLY A 43 15.09 -24.15 7.01
CA GLY A 43 15.87 -24.99 6.09
C GLY A 43 15.24 -25.22 4.72
N ALA A 44 13.99 -24.82 4.48
CA ALA A 44 13.37 -24.93 3.16
C ALA A 44 13.86 -23.85 2.19
N ASN A 45 13.94 -24.20 0.89
CA ASN A 45 14.19 -23.26 -0.19
C ASN A 45 12.90 -22.54 -0.57
N VAL A 46 12.92 -21.21 -0.52
CA VAL A 46 11.75 -20.36 -0.76
C VAL A 46 12.09 -19.18 -1.66
N SER A 47 11.08 -18.70 -2.37
CA SER A 47 11.10 -17.46 -3.13
C SER A 47 10.44 -16.36 -2.29
N ILE A 48 11.20 -15.36 -1.89
CA ILE A 48 10.72 -14.26 -1.06
C ILE A 48 10.74 -12.92 -1.79
N VAL A 49 9.80 -12.04 -1.47
CA VAL A 49 9.84 -10.64 -1.87
C VAL A 49 10.35 -9.81 -0.70
N LEU A 50 11.45 -9.11 -0.93
CA LEU A 50 12.03 -8.17 0.04
C LEU A 50 11.17 -6.90 0.11
N LYS A 51 11.30 -6.13 1.20
CA LYS A 51 10.58 -4.85 1.32
C LYS A 51 10.93 -3.87 0.19
N ALA A 52 12.20 -3.81 -0.20
CA ALA A 52 12.68 -2.98 -1.30
C ALA A 52 12.08 -3.40 -2.66
N ASP A 53 11.78 -4.69 -2.82
CA ASP A 53 11.26 -5.28 -4.05
C ASP A 53 9.73 -5.40 -4.08
N GLN A 54 9.00 -4.91 -3.06
CA GLN A 54 7.54 -4.89 -3.07
C GLN A 54 6.91 -4.12 -4.25
N PRO A 55 7.44 -2.97 -4.72
CA PRO A 55 6.87 -2.28 -5.89
C PRO A 55 7.19 -2.99 -7.21
N THR A 56 8.32 -3.71 -7.28
CA THR A 56 8.78 -4.40 -8.49
C THR A 56 8.30 -5.85 -8.58
N GLY A 57 7.92 -6.45 -7.45
CA GLY A 57 7.54 -7.85 -7.34
C GLY A 57 8.72 -8.81 -7.56
N ARG A 58 9.96 -8.33 -7.46
CA ARG A 58 11.13 -9.20 -7.66
C ARG A 58 11.25 -10.21 -6.52
N GLU A 59 11.39 -11.47 -6.89
CA GLU A 59 11.55 -12.57 -5.96
C GLU A 59 13.02 -12.97 -5.85
N VAL A 60 13.47 -13.18 -4.62
CA VAL A 60 14.81 -13.64 -4.28
C VAL A 60 14.69 -15.03 -3.69
N GLN A 61 15.46 -15.98 -4.23
CA GLN A 61 15.54 -17.34 -3.71
C GLN A 61 16.49 -17.39 -2.50
N GLY A 62 16.16 -18.21 -1.51
CA GLY A 62 17.07 -18.51 -0.42
C GLY A 62 16.52 -19.55 0.56
N VAL A 63 17.36 -19.88 1.55
CA VAL A 63 17.03 -20.84 2.61
C VAL A 63 16.46 -20.10 3.82
N VAL A 64 15.34 -20.58 4.36
CA VAL A 64 14.74 -20.03 5.57
C VAL A 64 15.62 -20.31 6.79
N GLN A 65 15.95 -19.26 7.54
CA GLN A 65 16.55 -19.35 8.88
C GLN A 65 15.46 -19.37 9.95
N ASP A 66 14.65 -18.30 10.02
CA ASP A 66 13.61 -18.15 11.04
C ASP A 66 12.25 -17.74 10.46
N LEU A 67 11.19 -18.28 11.06
CA LEU A 67 9.81 -17.89 10.82
C LEU A 67 9.41 -16.74 11.76
N LEU A 68 9.06 -15.58 11.19
CA LEU A 68 8.71 -14.37 11.96
C LEU A 68 7.19 -14.12 12.05
N THR A 69 6.38 -14.97 11.44
CA THR A 69 4.91 -14.85 11.42
C THR A 69 4.28 -15.90 12.32
N ARG A 70 3.24 -15.52 13.04
CA ARG A 70 2.39 -16.45 13.78
C ARG A 70 1.09 -16.66 12.97
N GLY A 71 1.06 -17.70 12.13
CA GLY A 71 -0.12 -18.11 11.35
C GLY A 71 -0.12 -17.77 9.86
N ASN A 72 -1.24 -18.04 9.20
CA ASN A 72 -1.43 -17.83 7.77
C ASN A 72 -1.77 -16.39 7.41
N HIS A 73 -1.11 -15.88 6.38
CA HIS A 73 -1.27 -14.48 5.97
C HIS A 73 -1.58 -14.40 4.47
N PRO A 74 -2.57 -13.59 4.04
CA PRO A 74 -3.06 -13.55 2.65
C PRO A 74 -2.02 -13.08 1.62
N ARG A 75 -0.96 -12.41 2.10
CA ARG A 75 0.18 -11.93 1.30
C ARG A 75 1.49 -12.67 1.53
N GLY A 76 1.45 -13.79 2.24
CA GLY A 76 2.64 -14.58 2.53
C GLY A 76 3.23 -14.40 3.92
N ILE A 77 3.99 -15.42 4.30
CA ILE A 77 4.63 -15.59 5.60
C ILE A 77 5.92 -14.77 5.61
N LYS A 78 6.09 -13.94 6.63
CA LYS A 78 7.33 -13.24 6.89
C LYS A 78 8.39 -14.21 7.41
N VAL A 79 9.52 -14.28 6.72
CA VAL A 79 10.67 -15.13 7.07
C VAL A 79 11.97 -14.33 7.04
N ARG A 80 12.96 -14.80 7.77
CA ARG A 80 14.37 -14.40 7.66
C ARG A 80 15.13 -15.50 6.91
N LEU A 81 15.88 -15.13 5.88
CA LEU A 81 16.78 -16.06 5.19
C LEU A 81 18.10 -16.21 5.96
N GLN A 82 18.87 -17.27 5.65
CA GLN A 82 20.23 -17.45 6.17
C GLN A 82 21.17 -16.28 5.85
N ASP A 83 20.93 -15.56 4.74
CA ASP A 83 21.67 -14.34 4.38
C ASP A 83 21.34 -13.12 5.28
N GLY A 84 20.46 -13.28 6.28
CA GLY A 84 19.99 -12.20 7.15
C GLY A 84 18.88 -11.32 6.57
N ARG A 85 18.56 -11.48 5.27
CA ARG A 85 17.51 -10.75 4.57
C ARG A 85 16.11 -11.18 5.04
N VAL A 86 15.17 -10.23 5.09
CA VAL A 86 13.80 -10.45 5.59
C VAL A 86 12.77 -10.10 4.52
N GLY A 87 11.83 -11.00 4.26
CA GLY A 87 10.80 -10.82 3.23
C GLY A 87 9.55 -11.67 3.45
N ARG A 88 8.61 -11.60 2.50
CA ARG A 88 7.38 -12.41 2.47
C ARG A 88 7.55 -13.56 1.47
N VAL A 89 7.24 -14.78 1.88
CA VAL A 89 7.27 -15.97 1.00
C VAL A 89 6.11 -15.89 0.01
N GLN A 90 6.43 -15.96 -1.27
CA GLN A 90 5.43 -16.05 -2.35
C GLN A 90 5.29 -17.48 -2.87
N ARG A 91 6.40 -18.22 -2.95
CA ARG A 91 6.44 -19.59 -3.50
C ARG A 91 7.47 -20.46 -2.79
N MET A 92 7.22 -21.76 -2.79
CA MET A 92 8.21 -22.77 -2.42
C MET A 92 9.08 -23.06 -3.64
N ALA A 93 10.40 -23.08 -3.49
CA ALA A 93 11.29 -23.49 -4.56
C ALA A 93 11.41 -25.03 -4.51
N SER A 94 10.65 -25.73 -5.34
CA SER A 94 10.90 -27.15 -5.57
C SER A 94 12.23 -27.28 -6.33
N ALA A 95 13.14 -28.10 -5.80
CA ALA A 95 14.46 -28.30 -6.35
C ALA A 95 14.41 -28.99 -7.72
N ALA A 96 14.16 -28.23 -8.78
CA ALA A 96 14.43 -28.58 -10.16
C ALA A 96 15.09 -27.37 -10.80
N ILE A 97 16.37 -27.19 -10.51
CA ILE A 97 17.18 -26.09 -11.03
C ILE A 97 17.60 -26.49 -12.45
N THR A 98 16.81 -26.13 -13.46
CA THR A 98 17.35 -25.89 -14.80
C THR A 98 17.39 -24.39 -15.01
N PRO A 99 18.58 -23.77 -15.14
CA PRO A 99 18.69 -22.36 -15.50
C PRO A 99 18.28 -22.20 -16.97
N ALA A 100 16.99 -22.07 -17.24
CA ALA A 100 16.49 -21.71 -18.56
C ALA A 100 16.73 -20.21 -18.77
N THR A 101 17.95 -19.92 -19.25
CA THR A 101 18.25 -19.10 -20.41
C THR A 101 17.28 -17.96 -20.70
N PHE A 102 17.73 -16.75 -20.37
CA PHE A 102 17.35 -15.55 -21.09
C PHE A 102 17.63 -15.76 -22.60
N GLY A 103 16.60 -15.74 -23.44
CA GLY A 103 16.68 -15.75 -24.89
C GLY A 103 15.27 -15.54 -25.47
N ALA A 104 14.92 -14.28 -25.80
CA ALA A 104 15.04 -13.71 -27.14
C ALA A 104 13.91 -14.16 -28.09
N SER A 105 13.03 -13.20 -28.36
CA SER A 105 12.39 -12.87 -29.64
C SER A 105 12.27 -13.94 -30.71
N SER A 106 11.03 -14.21 -31.16
CA SER A 106 10.78 -14.53 -32.56
C SER A 106 9.45 -13.93 -33.02
N VAL A 107 9.59 -12.90 -33.84
CA VAL A 107 8.58 -12.36 -34.74
C VAL A 107 8.19 -13.41 -35.79
N THR A 108 6.90 -13.72 -35.93
CA THR A 108 6.27 -14.26 -37.14
C THR A 108 4.82 -13.76 -37.13
N ALA A 109 4.49 -12.70 -37.88
CA ALA A 109 4.10 -12.74 -39.29
C ALA A 109 2.77 -13.48 -39.53
N ALA A 110 1.73 -12.66 -39.76
CA ALA A 110 0.55 -12.84 -40.60
C ALA A 110 -0.01 -14.26 -40.82
N THR A 111 -1.22 -14.50 -40.32
CA THR A 111 -2.18 -15.38 -40.99
C THR A 111 -3.58 -14.78 -40.86
N THR A 112 -4.04 -14.26 -41.98
CA THR A 112 -5.44 -13.89 -42.26
C THR A 112 -6.33 -15.12 -42.10
N GLN A 113 -7.33 -15.06 -41.23
CA GLN A 113 -8.52 -15.91 -41.36
C GLN A 113 -9.81 -15.13 -41.05
N PRO A 114 -10.92 -15.43 -41.76
CA PRO A 114 -12.07 -14.54 -41.87
C PRO A 114 -13.15 -14.81 -40.81
N ALA A 115 -13.93 -13.78 -40.55
CA ALA A 115 -15.02 -13.75 -39.57
C ALA A 115 -16.23 -14.63 -39.97
N PRO A 116 -16.87 -15.35 -39.04
CA PRO A 116 -18.24 -15.83 -39.23
C PRO A 116 -19.25 -14.76 -38.82
N SER A 117 -20.23 -14.55 -39.70
CA SER A 117 -21.39 -13.68 -39.59
C SER A 117 -22.27 -14.00 -38.37
N ARG A 118 -22.51 -13.00 -37.51
CA ARG A 118 -23.57 -13.05 -36.48
C ARG A 118 -24.78 -12.27 -36.99
N PRO A 119 -26.02 -12.80 -36.93
CA PRO A 119 -27.19 -12.07 -37.36
C PRO A 119 -27.55 -10.96 -36.37
N ASN A 120 -28.11 -9.91 -36.97
CA ASN A 120 -28.46 -8.60 -36.44
C ASN A 120 -29.23 -8.66 -35.11
N ARG A 121 -28.64 -8.17 -34.00
CA ARG A 121 -29.33 -7.99 -32.72
C ARG A 121 -29.41 -6.50 -32.40
N ILE A 122 -30.51 -5.90 -32.84
CA ILE A 122 -31.21 -4.73 -32.28
C ILE A 122 -30.26 -3.67 -31.69
N LEU A 123 -29.98 -2.64 -32.47
CA LEU A 123 -29.61 -1.32 -31.94
C LEU A 123 -30.73 -0.89 -30.99
N ARG A 124 -30.57 -1.15 -29.69
CA ARG A 124 -31.16 -0.26 -28.70
C ARG A 124 -30.43 1.05 -28.88
N MET A 125 -31.05 1.98 -29.61
CA MET A 125 -30.87 3.40 -29.36
C MET A 125 -31.04 3.56 -27.86
N GLU A 126 -29.93 3.64 -27.13
CA GLU A 126 -29.95 4.20 -25.79
C GLU A 126 -30.33 5.65 -26.00
N THR A 127 -31.60 5.94 -25.73
CA THR A 127 -32.06 7.30 -25.52
C THR A 127 -31.14 7.88 -24.45
N ASP A 128 -30.29 8.84 -24.83
CA ASP A 128 -29.40 9.53 -23.91
C ASP A 128 -30.27 10.09 -22.77
N ALA A 129 -30.01 9.64 -21.55
CA ALA A 129 -30.78 10.04 -20.37
C ALA A 129 -30.56 11.52 -19.99
N ARG A 130 -29.82 12.30 -20.79
CA ARG A 130 -29.65 13.74 -20.63
C ARG A 130 -30.86 14.60 -21.03
N LEU A 131 -31.97 14.01 -21.47
CA LEU A 131 -33.05 14.79 -22.09
C LEU A 131 -34.12 15.36 -21.15
N TYR A 132 -34.12 15.10 -19.83
CA TYR A 132 -35.06 15.75 -18.91
C TYR A 132 -34.46 15.86 -17.51
N ASP A 133 -33.74 16.96 -17.26
CA ASP A 133 -33.84 17.79 -16.05
C ASP A 133 -32.69 18.80 -16.08
N GLU A 134 -32.96 19.98 -16.63
CA GLU A 134 -32.13 21.18 -16.51
C GLU A 134 -32.19 21.75 -15.09
N GLU A 135 -31.92 20.94 -14.09
CA GLU A 135 -31.75 21.39 -12.71
C GLU A 135 -30.41 20.86 -12.21
N PHE A 136 -29.34 21.55 -12.64
CA PHE A 136 -28.04 21.42 -11.98
C PHE A 136 -28.28 21.63 -10.47
N PRO A 137 -28.06 20.62 -9.60
CA PRO A 137 -28.14 20.87 -8.17
C PRO A 137 -27.12 21.97 -7.85
N SER A 138 -27.60 23.06 -7.25
CA SER A 138 -26.82 24.27 -6.98
C SER A 138 -25.43 23.91 -6.49
N ALA A 139 -24.41 24.58 -7.03
CA ALA A 139 -23.02 24.35 -6.64
C ALA A 139 -22.92 24.23 -5.12
N PRO A 140 -22.21 23.21 -4.60
CA PRO A 140 -22.07 23.05 -3.15
C PRO A 140 -21.54 24.37 -2.56
N PRO A 141 -22.06 24.79 -1.40
CA PRO A 141 -21.70 26.07 -0.81
C PRO A 141 -20.18 26.18 -0.70
N PRO A 142 -19.59 27.35 -0.98
CA PRO A 142 -18.14 27.51 -0.98
C PRO A 142 -17.59 27.15 0.39
N ARG A 143 -16.76 26.09 0.45
CA ARG A 143 -16.11 25.65 1.68
C ARG A 143 -14.76 26.35 1.78
N SER A 144 -14.44 26.93 2.92
CA SER A 144 -13.12 27.50 3.17
C SER A 144 -12.18 26.44 3.75
N PHE A 145 -10.86 26.62 3.62
CA PHE A 145 -9.89 25.69 4.19
C PHE A 145 -10.04 25.53 5.71
N GLY A 146 -10.56 26.56 6.39
CA GLY A 146 -10.81 26.57 7.84
C GLY A 146 -11.90 25.61 8.30
N ASP A 147 -12.86 25.22 7.44
CA ASP A 147 -13.96 24.31 7.80
C ASP A 147 -13.50 22.87 8.05
N TYR A 148 -12.26 22.55 7.67
CA TYR A 148 -11.65 21.24 7.85
C TYR A 148 -10.65 21.20 9.02
N PHE A 149 -10.31 22.34 9.62
CA PHE A 149 -9.46 22.36 10.80
C PHE A 149 -10.27 21.95 12.03
N PRO A 150 -9.81 20.96 12.82
CA PRO A 150 -10.41 20.64 14.11
C PRO A 150 -10.48 21.89 14.98
N PRO A 151 -11.58 22.12 15.73
CA PRO A 151 -11.67 23.28 16.60
C PRO A 151 -10.55 23.18 17.65
N GLU A 152 -9.74 24.24 17.72
CA GLU A 152 -8.72 24.39 18.75
C GLU A 152 -9.35 24.12 20.12
N PRO A 153 -8.73 23.27 20.96
CA PRO A 153 -9.26 23.00 22.29
C PRO A 153 -9.36 24.32 23.05
N LYS A 154 -10.57 24.67 23.49
CA LYS A 154 -10.81 25.87 24.31
C LYS A 154 -9.92 25.79 25.53
N ARG A 155 -8.97 26.71 25.59
CA ARG A 155 -7.97 26.88 26.63
C ARG A 155 -8.64 27.26 27.95
N SER A 156 -9.19 26.28 28.65
CA SER A 156 -9.62 26.39 30.06
C SER A 156 -9.02 25.33 30.96
N ASP A 157 -8.25 24.39 30.42
CA ASP A 157 -7.36 23.57 31.22
C ASP A 157 -5.97 24.20 31.17
N VAL A 158 -5.50 24.60 32.34
CA VAL A 158 -4.17 25.14 32.61
C VAL A 158 -3.12 24.12 32.14
N ILE A 159 -2.67 24.26 30.91
CA ILE A 159 -1.42 23.69 30.45
C ILE A 159 -0.37 24.77 30.74
N PRO A 160 0.57 24.58 31.68
CA PRO A 160 1.70 25.49 31.79
C PRO A 160 2.36 25.55 30.42
N ALA A 161 2.67 26.76 29.96
CA ALA A 161 3.32 26.98 28.68
C ALA A 161 4.46 25.95 28.49
N PRO A 162 4.68 25.42 27.28
CA PRO A 162 5.98 24.83 27.00
C PRO A 162 6.97 25.99 27.07
N GLU A 163 7.50 26.19 28.26
CA GLU A 163 8.76 26.85 28.52
C GLU A 163 9.68 26.29 27.46
N GLN A 164 10.12 27.19 26.58
CA GLN A 164 10.96 26.92 25.44
C GLN A 164 11.87 25.77 25.79
N ALA A 165 11.65 24.60 25.18
CA ALA A 165 12.52 23.46 25.38
C ALA A 165 13.90 23.94 24.93
N THR A 166 14.72 24.31 25.92
CA THR A 166 16.12 24.57 25.74
C THR A 166 16.66 23.21 25.34
N PHE A 167 16.78 23.00 24.03
CA PHE A 167 17.58 21.92 23.48
C PHE A 167 18.97 22.15 24.07
N SER A 168 19.26 21.46 25.16
CA SER A 168 20.59 21.41 25.73
C SER A 168 21.41 20.66 24.70
N SER A 169 22.01 21.41 23.77
CA SER A 169 22.96 20.85 22.81
C SER A 169 24.08 20.24 23.64
N ALA A 170 24.18 18.91 23.63
CA ALA A 170 25.27 18.23 24.28
C ALA A 170 26.55 18.59 23.50
N THR A 171 27.34 19.52 24.02
CA THR A 171 28.64 19.88 23.45
C THR A 171 29.64 18.76 23.73
N ALA A 172 30.38 18.35 22.71
CA ALA A 172 31.46 17.37 22.80
C ALA A 172 32.81 18.07 22.63
N LYS A 173 33.87 17.48 23.21
CA LYS A 173 35.26 17.96 23.07
C LYS A 173 36.01 17.12 22.05
N CYS A 174 36.86 17.75 21.25
CA CYS A 174 37.71 17.05 20.30
C CYS A 174 38.69 16.11 21.03
N PRO A 175 38.73 14.81 20.69
CA PRO A 175 39.60 13.83 21.34
C PRO A 175 41.09 13.98 20.96
N ILE A 176 41.41 14.74 19.91
CA ILE A 176 42.79 14.90 19.42
C ILE A 176 43.50 16.07 20.11
N CYS A 177 42.87 17.24 20.15
CA CYS A 177 43.50 18.46 20.69
C CYS A 177 42.98 18.86 22.09
N GLY A 178 41.80 18.40 22.49
CA GLY A 178 41.18 18.74 23.78
C GLY A 178 40.79 20.22 23.97
N THR A 179 41.06 21.08 22.99
CA THR A 179 40.81 22.54 23.06
C THR A 179 39.54 22.96 22.32
N PHE A 180 39.08 22.16 21.35
CA PHE A 180 37.88 22.45 20.57
C PHE A 180 36.63 21.81 21.21
N GLU A 181 35.61 22.62 21.51
CA GLU A 181 34.32 22.20 22.07
C GLU A 181 33.17 22.70 21.19
N GLY A 182 32.26 21.82 20.82
CA GLY A 182 31.12 22.16 19.97
C GLY A 182 30.17 20.99 19.75
N ASP A 183 29.18 21.19 18.88
CA ASP A 183 28.25 20.12 18.50
C ASP A 183 29.00 18.97 17.79
N GLU A 184 28.45 17.76 17.84
CA GLU A 184 29.12 16.54 17.30
C GLU A 184 29.59 16.70 15.84
N ILE A 185 28.83 17.42 15.02
CA ILE A 185 29.17 17.71 13.61
C ILE A 185 30.38 18.63 13.52
N ALA A 186 30.48 19.64 14.39
CA ALA A 186 31.59 20.58 14.44
C ALA A 186 32.87 19.88 14.92
N VAL A 187 32.76 19.02 15.94
CA VAL A 187 33.88 18.22 16.45
C VAL A 187 34.39 17.24 15.39
N SER A 188 33.50 16.60 14.64
CA SER A 188 33.87 15.66 13.56
C SER A 188 34.68 16.34 12.45
N ARG A 189 34.23 17.51 11.98
CA ARG A 189 34.97 18.28 10.95
C ARG A 189 36.33 18.75 11.46
N HIS A 190 36.40 19.20 12.71
CA HIS A 190 37.67 19.61 13.30
C HIS A 190 38.65 18.42 13.47
N VAL A 191 38.13 17.22 13.78
CA VAL A 191 38.95 15.99 13.84
C VAL A 191 39.52 15.65 12.47
N GLU A 192 38.76 15.83 11.37
CA GLU A 192 39.24 15.61 10.01
C GLU A 192 40.44 16.51 9.66
N GLU A 193 40.49 17.75 10.16
CA GLU A 193 41.61 18.69 9.95
C GLU A 193 42.92 18.24 10.62
N HIS A 194 42.87 17.42 11.68
CA HIS A 194 44.07 16.87 12.32
C HIS A 194 44.62 15.62 11.60
N LEU A 195 43.81 15.00 10.74
CA LEU A 195 44.16 13.77 10.01
C LEU A 195 44.78 14.05 8.63
N THR A 196 44.75 15.29 8.18
CA THR A 196 45.39 15.79 6.94
C THR A 196 46.72 16.45 7.23
#